data_AF-A0A926DKQ2-F1
#
_entry.id   AF-A0A926DKQ2-F1
#
_cell.length_a   1.000
_cell.length_b   1.000
_cell.length_c   1.000
_cell.angle_alpha   90.00
_cell.angle_beta   90.00
_cell.angle_gamma   90.00
#
_symmetry.space_group_name_H-M   'P 1'
#
loop_
_entity.id
_entity.type
_entity.pdbx_description
1 polymer ?
#
loop_
_entity_poly.entity_id
_entity_poly.type
_entity_poly.pdbx_seq_one_letter_code
_entity_poly.pdbx_strand_id
1 'polypeptide(L)' 'MNKYIPPDFETIKNAVAADTVAMQKILAHYNAYILYFAKQNDIVNYVYAEEIRAKLMKAILKFEIDR' A
#
# COMPACT_ATOMS: atom_id res chain seq x y z
N MET A 1 15.69 4.04 -5.11
CA MET A 1 14.57 3.08 -5.06
C MET A 1 13.74 3.27 -6.32
N ASN A 2 13.70 2.29 -7.21
CA ASN A 2 12.99 2.41 -8.48
C ASN A 2 11.48 2.36 -8.19
N LYS A 3 10.77 3.46 -8.40
CA LYS A 3 9.38 3.68 -7.92
C LYS A 3 8.31 2.84 -8.63
N TYR A 4 8.73 1.96 -9.54
CA TYR A 4 7.87 1.18 -10.43
C TYR A 4 8.05 -0.34 -10.25
N ILE A 5 8.96 -0.77 -9.39
CA ILE A 5 9.12 -2.20 -9.10
C ILE A 5 8.11 -2.56 -8.03
N PRO A 6 7.15 -3.47 -8.27
CA PRO A 6 6.23 -3.91 -7.22
C PRO A 6 7.00 -4.56 -6.06
N PRO A 7 6.40 -4.64 -4.86
CA PRO A 7 6.94 -5.49 -3.79
C PRO A 7 7.19 -6.90 -4.30
N ASP A 8 8.17 -7.59 -3.71
CA ASP A 8 8.45 -8.97 -4.10
C ASP A 8 7.23 -9.87 -3.86
N PHE A 9 7.15 -10.95 -4.64
CA PHE A 9 6.02 -11.87 -4.60
C PHE A 9 5.75 -12.42 -3.19
N GLU A 10 6.80 -12.73 -2.43
CA GLU A 10 6.64 -13.30 -1.08
C GLU A 10 6.03 -12.27 -0.11
N THR A 11 6.45 -11.00 -0.21
CA THR A 11 5.81 -9.89 0.51
C THR A 11 4.33 -9.75 0.14
N ILE A 12 3.98 -9.83 -1.14
CA ILE A 12 2.57 -9.74 -1.58
C ILE A 12 1.76 -10.93 -1.05
N LYS A 13 2.24 -12.15 -1.27
CA LYS A 13 1.61 -13.40 -0.82
C LYS A 13 1.37 -13.42 0.68
N ASN A 14 2.35 -12.99 1.48
CA ASN A 14 2.20 -12.97 2.93
C ASN A 14 1.21 -11.87 3.39
N ALA A 15 1.21 -10.72 2.72
CA ALA A 15 0.24 -9.67 3.03
C ALA A 15 -1.22 -10.07 2.67
N VAL A 16 -1.41 -10.83 1.58
CA VAL A 16 -2.71 -11.45 1.24
C VAL A 16 -3.15 -12.40 2.35
N ALA A 17 -2.22 -13.15 2.95
CA ALA A 17 -2.47 -14.02 4.11
C ALA A 17 -2.62 -13.27 5.45
N ALA A 18 -2.85 -11.95 5.42
CA ALA A 18 -3.02 -11.06 6.57
C ALA A 18 -1.79 -10.96 7.51
N ASP A 19 -0.58 -11.24 7.01
CA ASP A 19 0.65 -10.96 7.77
C ASP A 19 0.85 -9.44 7.93
N THR A 20 0.94 -9.00 9.19
CA THR A 20 1.01 -7.58 9.54
C THR A 20 2.34 -6.94 9.15
N VAL A 21 3.45 -7.69 9.21
CA VAL A 21 4.79 -7.21 8.84
C VAL A 21 4.86 -7.02 7.32
N ALA A 22 4.33 -7.97 6.55
CA ALA A 22 4.23 -7.88 5.09
C ALA A 22 3.33 -6.71 4.67
N MET A 23 2.18 -6.53 5.32
CA MET A 23 1.29 -5.38 5.06
C MET A 23 2.00 -4.04 5.33
N GLN A 24 2.75 -3.93 6.44
CA GLN A 24 3.53 -2.73 6.74
C GLN A 24 4.60 -2.46 5.68
N LYS A 25 5.27 -3.49 5.16
CA LYS A 25 6.23 -3.35 4.05
C LYS A 25 5.56 -2.80 2.79
N ILE A 26 4.36 -3.29 2.44
CA ILE A 26 3.59 -2.77 1.30
C ILE A 26 3.22 -1.29 1.52
N LEU A 27 2.69 -0.94 2.70
CA LEU A 27 2.33 0.45 3.00
C LEU A 27 3.55 1.38 2.96
N ALA A 28 4.69 0.94 3.49
CA ALA A 28 5.94 1.68 3.44
C ALA A 28 6.42 1.87 1.98
N HIS A 29 6.33 0.82 1.17
CA HIS A 29 6.69 0.86 -0.26
C HIS A 29 5.87 1.92 -1.01
N TYR A 30 4.55 2.01 -0.76
CA TYR A 30 3.65 2.93 -1.44
C TYR A 30 3.46 4.28 -0.74
N ASN A 31 4.14 4.56 0.38
CA ASN A 31 3.88 5.76 1.18
C ASN A 31 4.05 7.08 0.40
N ALA A 32 5.04 7.16 -0.49
CA ALA A 32 5.23 8.35 -1.34
C ALA A 32 4.03 8.60 -2.26
N TYR A 33 3.42 7.55 -2.80
CA TYR A 33 2.22 7.65 -3.64
C TYR A 33 0.98 7.98 -2.81
N ILE A 34 0.84 7.37 -1.64
CA ILE A 34 -0.25 7.69 -0.69
C ILE A 34 -0.24 9.19 -0.38
N LEU A 35 0.93 9.75 -0.01
CA LEU A 35 1.06 11.17 0.29
C LEU A 35 0.83 12.06 -0.94
N TYR A 36 1.28 11.62 -2.13
CA TYR A 36 1.05 12.34 -3.37
C TYR A 36 -0.45 12.46 -3.69
N PHE A 37 -1.20 11.35 -3.64
CA PHE A 37 -2.65 11.35 -3.89
C PHE A 37 -3.46 12.01 -2.78
N ALA A 38 -2.91 12.09 -1.57
CA ALA A 38 -3.54 12.80 -0.46
C ALA A 38 -3.33 14.33 -0.50
N LYS A 39 -2.53 14.84 -1.43
CA LYS A 39 -2.19 16.26 -1.53
C LYS A 39 -3.33 17.05 -2.18
N GLN A 40 -3.75 18.14 -1.55
CA GLN A 40 -4.70 19.12 -2.08
C GLN A 40 -4.12 20.52 -1.87
N ASN A 41 -4.02 21.32 -2.94
CA ASN A 41 -3.42 22.67 -2.90
C ASN A 41 -2.05 22.70 -2.20
N ASP A 42 -1.19 21.75 -2.56
CA ASP A 42 0.15 21.55 -1.99
C ASP A 42 0.23 21.20 -0.50
N ILE A 43 -0.90 20.96 0.17
CA ILE A 43 -0.97 20.52 1.57
C ILE A 43 -1.43 19.06 1.61
N VAL A 44 -0.76 18.24 2.43
CA VAL A 44 -1.17 16.84 2.63
C VAL A 44 -2.40 16.79 3.53
N ASN A 45 -3.49 16.19 3.05
CA ASN A 45 -4.63 15.83 3.88
C ASN A 45 -4.36 14.45 4.52
N TYR A 46 -3.92 14.44 5.78
CA TYR A 46 -3.56 13.20 6.48
C TYR A 46 -4.76 12.28 6.75
N VAL A 47 -5.97 12.81 6.94
CA VAL A 47 -7.18 11.99 7.08
C VAL A 47 -7.43 11.22 5.78
N TYR A 48 -7.32 11.91 4.65
CA TYR A 48 -7.47 11.26 3.34
C TYR A 48 -6.32 10.28 3.03
N ALA A 49 -5.09 10.56 3.49
CA ALA A 49 -3.98 9.62 3.41
C ALA A 49 -4.28 8.30 4.14
N GLU A 50 -4.89 8.35 5.34
CA GLU A 50 -5.32 7.15 6.06
C GLU A 50 -6.43 6.39 5.33
N GLU A 51 -7.37 7.09 4.68
CA GLU A 51 -8.38 6.43 3.83
C GLU A 51 -7.74 5.68 2.65
N ILE A 52 -6.72 6.26 2.01
CA ILE A 52 -5.98 5.60 0.93
C ILE A 52 -5.25 4.36 1.47
N ARG A 53 -4.61 4.44 2.65
CA ARG A 53 -3.98 3.28 3.29
C ARG A 53 -4.99 2.17 3.54
N ALA A 54 -6.14 2.48 4.12
CA ALA A 54 -7.19 1.50 4.39
C ALA A 54 -7.72 0.85 3.09
N LYS A 55 -7.91 1.62 2.02
CA LYS A 55 -8.31 1.10 0.70
C LYS A 55 -7.25 0.16 0.11
N LEU A 56 -5.97 0.53 0.21
CA LEU A 56 -4.86 -0.31 -0.23
C LEU A 56 -4.80 -1.62 0.56
N MET A 57 -4.87 -1.57 1.88
CA MET A 57 -4.91 -2.78 2.73
C MET A 57 -6.07 -3.70 2.33
N LYS A 58 -7.28 -3.13 2.13
CA LYS A 58 -8.46 -3.89 1.71
C LYS A 58 -8.29 -4.52 0.33
N ALA A 59 -7.64 -3.84 -0.60
CA ALA A 59 -7.37 -4.38 -1.93
C ALA A 59 -6.38 -5.55 -1.87
N ILE A 60 -5.30 -5.42 -1.08
CA ILE A 60 -4.32 -6.50 -0.89
C ILE A 60 -4.98 -7.73 -0.26
N LEU A 61 -5.79 -7.57 0.79
CA LEU A 61 -6.49 -8.70 1.44
C LEU A 61 -7.47 -9.43 0.51
N LYS A 62 -7.89 -8.80 -0.59
CA LYS A 62 -8.79 -9.38 -1.60
C LYS A 62 -8.06 -9.81 -2.87
N PHE A 63 -6.74 -9.65 -2.91
CA PHE A 63 -5.97 -9.91 -4.11
C PHE A 63 -5.86 -11.42 -4.32
N GLU A 64 -6.37 -11.88 -5.47
CA GLU A 64 -6.31 -13.28 -5.87
C GLU A 64 -4.98 -13.55 -6.57
N ILE A 65 -4.24 -14.53 -6.06
CA ILE A 65 -2.99 -14.99 -6.68
C ILE A 65 -3.30 -16.26 -7.44
N ASP A 66 -3.49 -16.12 -8.76
CA ASP A 66 -3.56 -17.26 -9.66
C ASP A 66 -2.21 -17.98 -9.68
N ARG A 67 -2.24 -19.30 -9.45
CA ARG A 67 -1.06 -20.17 -9.44
C ARG A 67 -0.87 -20.88 -10.76
#